data_AF-A0A9D6E1N5-F1
#
_entry.id   AF-A0A9D6E1N5-F1
#
_cell.length_a   1.000
_cell.length_b   1.000
_cell.length_c   1.000
_cell.angle_alpha   90.00
_cell.angle_beta   90.00
_cell.angle_gamma   90.00
#
_symmetry.space_group_name_H-M   'P 1'
#
loop_
_entity.id
_entity.type
_entity.pdbx_description
1 polymer ?
#
loop_
_entity_poly.entity_id
_entity_poly.type
_entity_poly.pdbx_seq_one_letter_code
_entity_poly.pdbx_strand_id
1 'polypeptide(L)'
;MMALALSGKLLRRPDWIHSAEREANHWTVHLLASRGNLHGMNPGPVLYPEQPYGMEVIVQGLVQLYRSTKKDHYARLAGLAASWFLGNNTAGRAMYDSRTGRVFDGIDEKGVNYNSGAEATISGLLALQEVLEYPQMASYLPCRETAARRFRIWPARSETP
;
A
#
# COMPACT_ATOMS: atom_id res chain seq x y z
N MET A 1 0.87 2.52 12.15
CA MET A 1 -0.48 3.03 11.84
C MET A 1 -1.59 2.22 12.51
N MET A 2 -1.86 0.97 12.10
CA MET A 2 -3.01 0.16 12.57
C MET A 2 -3.13 0.06 14.09
N ALA A 3 -2.06 -0.37 14.78
CA ALA A 3 -2.06 -0.57 16.23
C ALA A 3 -2.44 0.70 17.01
N LEU A 4 -1.88 1.86 16.62
CA LEU A 4 -2.20 3.15 17.25
C LEU A 4 -3.64 3.57 17.00
N ALA A 5 -4.15 3.39 15.78
CA ALA A 5 -5.54 3.72 15.44
C ALA A 5 -6.56 2.84 16.17
N LEU A 6 -6.27 1.54 16.30
CA LEU A 6 -7.13 0.58 17.03
C LEU A 6 -7.09 0.87 18.54
N SER A 7 -5.90 0.86 19.14
CA SER A 7 -5.74 1.07 20.58
C SER A 7 -6.19 2.46 21.02
N GLY A 8 -5.95 3.49 20.19
CA GLY A 8 -6.44 4.85 20.44
C GLY A 8 -7.97 4.92 20.53
N LYS A 9 -8.68 4.16 19.69
CA LYS A 9 -10.14 4.05 19.76
C LYS A 9 -10.60 3.30 21.02
N LEU A 10 -10.00 2.12 21.29
CA LEU A 10 -10.38 1.26 22.41
C LEU A 10 -10.13 1.93 23.77
N LEU A 11 -8.98 2.58 23.92
CA LEU A 11 -8.55 3.23 25.16
C LEU A 11 -8.97 4.71 25.26
N ARG A 12 -9.73 5.22 24.28
CA ARG A 12 -10.17 6.61 24.21
C ARG A 12 -9.00 7.61 24.28
N ARG A 13 -7.92 7.31 23.55
CA ARG A 13 -6.70 8.11 23.43
C ARG A 13 -6.63 8.81 22.07
N PRO A 14 -7.20 10.02 21.94
CA PRO A 14 -7.25 10.74 20.65
C PRO A 14 -5.85 11.11 20.15
N ASP A 15 -4.88 11.26 21.04
CA ASP A 15 -3.48 11.52 20.72
C ASP A 15 -2.83 10.36 19.95
N TRP A 16 -3.22 9.12 20.23
CA TRP A 16 -2.71 7.94 19.51
C TRP A 16 -3.32 7.84 18.12
N ILE A 17 -4.61 8.16 17.99
CA ILE A 17 -5.26 8.28 16.69
C ILE A 17 -4.56 9.35 15.86
N HIS A 18 -4.32 10.53 16.45
CA HIS A 18 -3.64 11.63 15.77
C HIS A 18 -2.22 11.25 15.30
N SER A 19 -1.48 10.49 16.12
CA SER A 19 -0.18 9.93 15.71
C SER A 19 -0.31 8.99 14.51
N ALA A 20 -1.32 8.12 14.49
CA ALA A 20 -1.60 7.27 13.33
C ALA A 20 -1.99 8.07 12.07
N GLU A 21 -2.77 9.14 12.23
CA GLU A 21 -3.15 10.04 11.14
C GLU A 21 -1.94 10.77 10.54
N ARG A 22 -0.97 11.19 11.38
CA ARG A 22 0.27 11.83 10.90
C ARG A 22 1.09 10.90 10.02
N GLU A 23 1.19 9.62 10.37
CA GLU A 23 1.89 8.63 9.56
C GLU A 23 1.19 8.39 8.21
N ALA A 24 -0.14 8.24 8.24
CA ALA A 24 -0.94 8.07 7.04
C ALA A 24 -0.83 9.25 6.09
N ASN A 25 -0.92 10.48 6.62
CA ASN A 25 -1.02 11.70 5.84
C ASN A 25 0.34 12.24 5.36
N HIS A 26 1.45 11.65 5.79
CA HIS A 26 2.79 12.06 5.40
C HIS A 26 3.47 10.97 4.59
N TRP A 27 4.03 9.95 5.24
CA TRP A 27 4.83 8.92 4.58
C TRP A 27 4.00 8.03 3.67
N THR A 28 2.85 7.54 4.14
CA THR A 28 2.03 6.56 3.39
C THR A 28 1.47 7.15 2.09
N VAL A 29 1.05 8.42 2.11
CA VAL A 29 0.59 9.12 0.90
C VAL A 29 1.72 9.25 -0.12
N HIS A 30 2.97 9.48 0.31
CA HIS A 30 4.09 9.50 -0.63
C HIS A 30 4.35 8.14 -1.27
N LEU A 31 4.18 7.02 -0.55
CA LEU A 31 4.25 5.68 -1.15
C LEU A 31 3.19 5.51 -2.23
N LEU A 32 1.92 5.79 -1.90
CA LEU A 32 0.80 5.57 -2.82
C LEU A 32 0.78 6.50 -4.02
N ALA A 33 1.25 7.75 -3.88
CA ALA A 33 1.07 8.79 -4.90
C ALA A 33 2.32 9.08 -5.75
N SER A 34 3.52 8.63 -5.36
CA SER A 34 4.76 9.03 -6.05
C SER A 34 5.41 7.94 -6.90
N ARG A 35 5.72 6.78 -6.32
CA ARG A 35 6.56 5.74 -6.95
C ARG A 35 5.99 4.32 -6.79
N GLY A 36 4.82 4.18 -6.17
CA GLY A 36 4.30 2.88 -5.77
C GLY A 36 4.90 2.43 -4.43
N ASN A 37 4.71 1.15 -4.10
CA ASN A 37 5.17 0.60 -2.84
C ASN A 37 6.71 0.64 -2.78
N LEU A 38 7.30 1.43 -1.90
CA LEU A 38 8.75 1.45 -1.73
C LEU A 38 9.15 0.35 -0.76
N HIS A 39 10.08 -0.50 -1.18
CA HIS A 39 10.72 -1.47 -0.29
C HIS A 39 11.40 -0.81 0.92
N GLY A 40 12.00 0.36 0.73
CA GLY A 40 12.67 1.07 1.82
C GLY A 40 13.15 2.47 1.47
N MET A 41 13.76 3.11 2.46
CA MET A 41 14.38 4.43 2.36
C MET A 41 15.75 4.39 3.05
N ASN A 42 16.83 4.37 2.26
CA ASN A 42 18.21 4.34 2.76
C ASN A 42 19.18 4.87 1.69
N PRO A 43 19.94 5.95 1.94
CA PRO A 43 19.48 7.33 2.14
C PRO A 43 18.52 7.88 1.05
N GLY A 44 18.23 7.10 0.01
CA GLY A 44 17.21 7.38 -1.01
C GLY A 44 16.16 6.27 -1.10
N PRO A 45 15.11 6.46 -1.93
CA PRO A 45 14.04 5.50 -2.09
C PRO A 45 14.54 4.23 -2.79
N VAL A 46 14.27 3.07 -2.19
CA VAL A 46 14.48 1.75 -2.78
C VAL A 46 13.10 1.23 -3.17
N LEU A 47 12.89 1.00 -4.48
CA LEU A 47 11.58 0.60 -5.00
C LEU A 47 11.30 -0.88 -4.76
N TYR A 48 12.24 -1.76 -5.13
CA TYR A 48 12.04 -3.20 -5.11
C TYR A 48 12.73 -3.90 -3.94
N PRO A 49 12.23 -5.08 -3.52
CA PRO A 49 11.00 -5.71 -3.99
C PRO A 49 9.71 -5.07 -3.43
N GLU A 50 8.67 -5.04 -4.25
CA GLU A 50 7.30 -4.76 -3.80
C GLU A 50 6.67 -6.07 -3.33
N GLN A 51 6.24 -6.13 -2.07
CA GLN A 51 5.81 -7.36 -1.44
C GLN A 51 4.33 -7.28 -1.00
N PRO A 52 3.56 -8.37 -1.13
CA PRO A 52 2.17 -8.45 -0.69
C PRO A 52 1.94 -8.01 0.76
N TYR A 53 2.71 -8.50 1.73
CA TYR A 53 2.58 -8.07 3.13
C TYR A 53 2.81 -6.57 3.32
N GLY A 54 3.71 -5.96 2.53
CA GLY A 54 3.95 -4.51 2.60
C GLY A 54 2.70 -3.72 2.23
N MET A 55 1.98 -4.17 1.20
CA MET A 55 0.71 -3.57 0.80
C MET A 55 -0.42 -3.87 1.78
N GLU A 56 -0.48 -5.09 2.31
CA GLU A 56 -1.49 -5.49 3.29
C GLU A 56 -1.46 -4.59 4.54
N VAL A 57 -0.28 -4.33 5.10
CA VAL A 57 -0.14 -3.47 6.29
C VAL A 57 -0.63 -2.04 6.03
N ILE A 58 -0.38 -1.50 4.82
CA ILE A 58 -0.88 -0.18 4.42
C ILE A 58 -2.41 -0.20 4.34
N VAL A 59 -3.00 -1.19 3.66
CA VAL A 59 -4.46 -1.35 3.55
C VAL A 59 -5.10 -1.45 4.92
N GLN A 60 -4.63 -2.38 5.76
CA GLN A 60 -5.17 -2.60 7.11
C GLN A 60 -5.12 -1.34 7.98
N GLY A 61 -4.00 -0.61 7.94
CA GLY A 61 -3.88 0.61 8.73
C GLY A 61 -4.82 1.73 8.26
N LEU A 62 -5.06 1.86 6.96
CA LEU A 62 -5.99 2.84 6.40
C LEU A 62 -7.44 2.46 6.68
N VAL A 63 -7.80 1.18 6.55
CA VAL A 63 -9.13 0.67 6.94
C VAL A 63 -9.37 0.89 8.43
N GLN A 64 -8.38 0.61 9.27
CA GLN A 64 -8.50 0.85 10.71
C GLN A 64 -8.63 2.34 11.05
N LEU A 65 -7.90 3.22 10.37
CA LEU A 65 -8.07 4.67 10.51
C LEU A 65 -9.47 5.11 10.09
N TYR A 66 -10.01 4.58 8.99
CA TYR A 66 -11.41 4.83 8.60
C TYR A 66 -12.37 4.33 9.70
N ARG A 67 -12.19 3.13 10.23
CA ARG A 67 -13.02 2.56 11.32
C ARG A 67 -12.96 3.40 12.61
N SER A 68 -11.83 4.03 12.89
CA SER A 68 -11.62 4.84 14.10
C SER A 68 -12.06 6.30 13.95
N THR A 69 -11.97 6.88 12.75
CA THR A 69 -12.17 8.33 12.54
C THR A 69 -13.38 8.67 11.67
N LYS A 70 -13.88 7.71 10.87
CA LYS A 70 -14.90 7.89 9.84
C LYS A 70 -14.56 8.93 8.76
N LYS A 71 -13.29 9.28 8.60
CA LYS A 71 -12.83 10.21 7.56
C LYS A 71 -12.70 9.48 6.22
N ASP A 72 -13.51 9.84 5.23
CA ASP A 72 -13.63 9.13 3.95
C ASP A 72 -12.34 9.08 3.13
N HIS A 73 -11.40 10.01 3.30
CA HIS A 73 -10.15 9.94 2.56
C HIS A 73 -9.33 8.68 2.93
N TYR A 74 -9.45 8.15 4.14
CA TYR A 74 -8.82 6.87 4.50
C TYR A 74 -9.45 5.69 3.77
N ALA A 75 -10.77 5.71 3.54
CA ALA A 75 -11.42 4.71 2.70
C ALA A 75 -10.94 4.77 1.25
N ARG A 76 -10.78 5.98 0.70
CA ARG A 76 -10.24 6.20 -0.65
C ARG A 76 -8.81 5.66 -0.77
N LEU A 77 -7.95 6.01 0.19
CA LEU A 77 -6.56 5.55 0.22
C LEU A 77 -6.47 4.03 0.39
N ALA A 78 -7.32 3.43 1.22
CA ALA A 78 -7.36 1.97 1.41
C ALA A 78 -7.70 1.24 0.11
N GLY A 79 -8.73 1.69 -0.61
CA GLY A 79 -9.11 1.10 -1.90
C GLY A 79 -8.03 1.29 -2.97
N LEU A 80 -7.40 2.48 -3.02
CA LEU A 80 -6.26 2.73 -3.91
C LEU A 80 -5.05 1.85 -3.56
N ALA A 81 -4.73 1.66 -2.29
CA ALA A 81 -3.66 0.75 -1.89
C ALA A 81 -3.98 -0.70 -2.29
N ALA A 82 -5.20 -1.18 -2.03
CA ALA A 82 -5.60 -2.54 -2.38
C ALA A 82 -5.68 -2.79 -3.89
N SER A 83 -5.86 -1.75 -4.71
CA SER A 83 -5.83 -1.87 -6.18
C SER A 83 -4.49 -2.39 -6.72
N TRP A 84 -3.41 -2.34 -5.92
CA TRP A 84 -2.12 -2.99 -6.22
C TRP A 84 -2.27 -4.47 -6.53
N PHE A 85 -3.12 -5.19 -5.78
CA PHE A 85 -3.37 -6.63 -6.00
C PHE A 85 -4.05 -6.90 -7.35
N LEU A 86 -4.72 -5.91 -7.93
CA LEU A 86 -5.43 -6.02 -9.22
C LEU A 86 -4.66 -5.41 -10.39
N GLY A 87 -3.43 -4.95 -10.17
CA GLY A 87 -2.56 -4.43 -11.22
C GLY A 87 -2.34 -2.93 -11.22
N ASN A 88 -2.77 -2.21 -10.18
CA ASN A 88 -2.30 -0.84 -9.95
C ASN A 88 -0.93 -0.85 -9.25
N ASN A 89 0.07 -1.40 -9.93
CA ASN A 89 1.41 -1.61 -9.44
C ASN A 89 2.43 -1.34 -10.55
N THR A 90 3.71 -1.33 -10.21
CA THR A 90 4.79 -0.99 -11.15
C THR A 90 4.91 -1.95 -12.32
N ALA A 91 4.44 -3.19 -12.19
CA ALA A 91 4.38 -4.16 -13.28
C ALA A 91 3.13 -4.01 -14.16
N GLY A 92 2.09 -3.29 -13.71
CA GLY A 92 0.79 -3.23 -14.38
C GLY A 92 0.09 -4.61 -14.48
N ARG A 93 0.40 -5.53 -13.56
CA ARG A 93 -0.07 -6.93 -13.60
C ARG A 93 -0.86 -7.27 -12.34
N ALA A 94 -1.98 -7.98 -12.51
CA ALA A 94 -2.71 -8.51 -11.36
C ALA A 94 -1.82 -9.48 -10.56
N MET A 95 -1.73 -9.24 -9.26
CA MET A 95 -0.98 -10.08 -8.32
C MET A 95 -1.89 -11.14 -7.70
N TYR A 96 -3.18 -10.86 -7.59
CA TYR A 96 -4.23 -11.79 -7.17
C TYR A 96 -4.85 -12.48 -8.40
N ASP A 97 -4.91 -13.81 -8.38
CA ASP A 97 -5.63 -14.63 -9.34
C ASP A 97 -7.00 -15.05 -8.78
N SER A 98 -8.08 -14.48 -9.33
CA SER A 98 -9.45 -14.77 -8.89
C SER A 98 -9.93 -16.18 -9.22
N ARG A 99 -9.31 -16.90 -10.17
CA ARG A 99 -9.67 -18.29 -10.47
C ARG A 99 -9.15 -19.26 -9.42
N THR A 100 -7.98 -18.98 -8.86
CA THR A 100 -7.29 -19.89 -7.94
C THR A 100 -7.26 -19.39 -6.50
N GLY A 101 -7.55 -18.10 -6.27
CA GLY A 101 -7.43 -17.44 -4.98
C GLY A 101 -5.99 -17.12 -4.57
N ARG A 102 -5.00 -17.42 -5.42
CA ARG A 102 -3.58 -17.23 -5.12
C ARG A 102 -3.14 -15.79 -5.28
N VAL A 103 -2.08 -15.44 -4.57
CA VAL A 103 -1.37 -14.17 -4.74
C VAL A 103 0.11 -14.46 -5.03
N PHE A 104 0.69 -13.73 -5.97
CA PHE A 104 2.10 -13.83 -6.32
C PHE A 104 3.02 -13.13 -5.31
N ASP A 105 4.23 -13.66 -5.12
CA ASP A 105 5.16 -13.29 -4.03
C ASP A 105 5.71 -11.86 -4.12
N GLY A 106 5.49 -11.16 -5.24
CA GLY A 106 5.82 -9.74 -5.35
C GLY A 106 6.32 -9.34 -6.72
N ILE A 107 6.86 -8.12 -6.78
CA ILE A 107 7.46 -7.54 -7.98
C ILE A 107 8.90 -7.16 -7.62
N ASP A 108 9.85 -7.57 -8.46
CA ASP A 108 11.25 -7.18 -8.36
C ASP A 108 11.72 -6.47 -9.63
N GLU A 109 13.02 -6.17 -9.71
CA GLU A 109 13.63 -5.50 -10.86
C GLU A 109 13.44 -6.26 -12.19
N LYS A 110 13.20 -7.58 -12.14
CA LYS A 110 12.98 -8.45 -13.30
C LYS A 110 11.49 -8.58 -13.65
N GLY A 111 10.59 -8.17 -12.76
CA GLY A 111 9.15 -8.17 -12.95
C GLY A 111 8.41 -8.97 -11.88
N VAL A 112 7.28 -9.58 -12.27
CA VAL A 112 6.45 -10.35 -11.34
C VAL A 112 7.14 -11.66 -10.97
N ASN A 113 7.29 -11.92 -9.68
CA ASN A 113 7.64 -13.23 -9.16
C ASN A 113 6.36 -14.08 -9.03
N TYR A 114 6.14 -14.98 -10.00
CA TYR A 114 4.94 -15.83 -10.07
C TYR A 114 4.90 -16.98 -9.04
N ASN A 115 5.90 -17.10 -8.17
CA ASN A 115 5.77 -17.96 -7.00
C ASN A 115 4.61 -17.49 -6.13
N SER A 116 4.00 -18.42 -5.40
CA SER A 116 2.85 -18.12 -4.55
C SER A 116 2.95 -18.92 -3.25
N GLY A 117 3.50 -18.26 -2.24
CA GLY A 117 3.57 -18.74 -0.88
C GLY A 117 2.28 -18.48 -0.08
N ALA A 118 2.23 -19.08 1.12
CA ALA A 118 1.13 -18.86 2.05
C ALA A 118 1.06 -17.40 2.52
N GLU A 119 2.20 -16.76 2.78
CA GLU A 119 2.26 -15.35 3.21
C GLU A 119 1.62 -14.43 2.18
N ALA A 120 2.10 -14.46 0.92
CA ALA A 120 1.55 -13.64 -0.15
C ALA A 120 0.03 -13.79 -0.29
N THR A 121 -0.43 -15.05 -0.27
CA THR A 121 -1.86 -15.39 -0.42
C THR A 121 -2.67 -14.86 0.75
N ILE A 122 -2.23 -15.09 1.99
CA ILE A 122 -2.91 -14.59 3.19
C ILE A 122 -2.95 -13.06 3.18
N SER A 123 -1.83 -12.39 2.89
CA SER A 123 -1.74 -10.94 2.87
C SER A 123 -2.69 -10.32 1.83
N GLY A 124 -2.72 -10.83 0.61
CA GLY A 124 -3.63 -10.30 -0.41
C GLY A 124 -5.10 -10.58 -0.09
N LEU A 125 -5.44 -11.77 0.43
CA LEU A 125 -6.81 -12.08 0.80
C LEU A 125 -7.32 -11.23 1.98
N LEU A 126 -6.49 -11.02 3.01
CA LEU A 126 -6.83 -10.14 4.13
C LEU A 126 -7.09 -8.70 3.66
N ALA A 127 -6.21 -8.16 2.81
CA ALA A 127 -6.37 -6.81 2.27
C ALA A 127 -7.63 -6.66 1.41
N LEU A 128 -7.90 -7.63 0.54
CA LEU A 128 -9.07 -7.60 -0.35
C LEU A 128 -10.38 -7.76 0.43
N GLN A 129 -10.45 -8.67 1.40
CA GLN A 129 -11.65 -8.87 2.22
C GLN A 129 -12.04 -7.59 2.97
N GLU A 130 -11.07 -6.93 3.60
CA GLU A 130 -11.28 -5.67 4.33
C GLU A 130 -11.82 -4.55 3.43
N VAL A 131 -11.30 -4.40 2.21
CA VAL A 131 -11.77 -3.37 1.27
C VAL A 131 -13.13 -3.71 0.65
N LEU A 132 -13.39 -4.98 0.37
CA LEU A 132 -14.66 -5.43 -0.20
C LEU A 132 -15.84 -5.30 0.78
N GLU A 133 -15.58 -5.27 2.09
CA GLU A 133 -16.60 -5.01 3.12
C GLU A 133 -17.22 -3.60 3.00
N TYR A 134 -16.48 -2.63 2.43
CA TYR A 134 -16.91 -1.23 2.32
C TYR A 134 -17.03 -0.79 0.86
N PRO A 135 -18.26 -0.55 0.33
CA PRO A 135 -18.47 -0.14 -1.06
C PRO A 135 -17.68 1.11 -1.49
N GLN A 136 -17.54 2.08 -0.59
CA GLN A 136 -16.75 3.30 -0.85
C GLN A 136 -15.25 3.04 -1.01
N MET A 137 -14.71 1.95 -0.44
CA MET A 137 -13.32 1.52 -0.65
C MET A 137 -13.22 0.69 -1.93
N ALA A 138 -14.13 -0.29 -2.08
CA ALA A 138 -14.19 -1.18 -3.24
C ALA A 138 -14.31 -0.43 -4.57
N SER A 139 -14.96 0.75 -4.58
CA SER A 139 -15.06 1.60 -5.77
C SER A 139 -13.72 2.03 -6.38
N TYR A 140 -12.61 1.95 -5.63
CA TYR A 140 -11.26 2.29 -6.08
C TYR A 140 -10.43 1.09 -6.55
N LEU A 141 -10.88 -0.16 -6.35
CA LEU A 141 -10.18 -1.36 -6.82
C LEU A 141 -9.91 -1.39 -8.34
N PRO A 142 -10.81 -0.87 -9.20
CA PRO A 142 -10.55 -0.79 -10.64
C PRO A 142 -9.56 0.31 -11.04
N CYS A 143 -9.13 1.19 -10.12
CA CYS A 143 -8.21 2.27 -10.45
C CYS A 143 -6.90 1.72 -11.00
N ARG A 144 -6.37 2.42 -12.01
CA ARG A 144 -5.07 2.14 -12.62
C ARG A 144 -4.34 3.46 -12.78
N GLU A 145 -3.01 3.43 -12.68
CA GLU A 145 -2.19 4.57 -13.04
C GLU A 145 -2.36 4.88 -14.54
N THR A 146 -2.73 6.12 -14.86
CA THR A 146 -2.97 6.59 -16.23
C THR A 146 -1.80 7.42 -16.78
N ALA A 147 -0.94 7.96 -15.91
CA ALA A 147 0.24 8.72 -16.31
C ALA A 147 1.30 8.74 -15.19
N ALA A 148 2.49 8.21 -15.48
CA ALA A 148 3.65 8.32 -14.60
C ALA A 148 4.39 9.64 -14.87
N ARG A 149 4.49 10.52 -13.88
CA ARG A 149 5.43 11.65 -13.95
C ARG A 149 6.84 11.10 -13.74
N ARG A 150 7.56 10.84 -14.84
CA ARG A 150 8.96 10.37 -14.80
C ARG A 150 9.85 11.47 -14.24
N PHE A 151 10.31 11.32 -13.01
CA PHE A 151 11.39 12.14 -12.46
C PHE A 151 12.74 11.54 -12.87
N ARG A 152 13.67 12.39 -13.28
CA ARG A 152 15.02 11.97 -13.68
C ARG A 152 15.94 12.06 -12.45
N ILE A 153 16.51 10.93 -12.02
CA ILE A 153 17.51 10.90 -10.94
C ILE A 153 18.84 11.32 -11.56
N TRP A 154 19.44 12.39 -11.05
CA TRP A 154 20.78 12.81 -11.45
C TRP A 154 21.80 12.26 -10.44
N PRO A 155 22.86 11.56 -10.88
CA PRO A 155 23.92 11.18 -9.98
C PRO A 155 24.54 12.45 -9.39
N ALA A 156 24.83 12.43 -8.08
CA ALA A 156 25.62 13.48 -7.48
C ALA A 156 26.97 13.53 -8.19
N ARG A 157 27.38 14.69 -8.72
CA ARG A 157 28.73 14.86 -9.26
C ARG A 157 29.70 14.60 -8.11
N SER A 158 30.51 13.55 -8.23
CA SER A 158 31.73 13.44 -7.44
C SER A 158 32.70 14.48 -7.99
N GLU A 159 32.63 15.69 -7.48
CA GLU A 159 33.77 16.60 -7.56
C GLU A 159 34.85 16.01 -6.64
N THR A 160 35.68 15.14 -7.20
CA THR A 160 37.00 14.88 -6.62
C THR A 160 37.81 16.16 -6.77
N PRO A 161 38.34 16.74 -5.68
CA PRO A 161 39.20 17.92 -5.74
C PRO A 161 40.51 17.66 -6.48
#